data_AF-A0A172T2L5-F1
#
_entry.id   AF-A0A172T2L5-F1
#
_cell.length_a   1.000
_cell.length_b   1.000
_cell.length_c   1.000
_cell.angle_alpha   90.00
_cell.angle_beta   90.00
_cell.angle_gamma   90.00
#
_symmetry.space_group_name_H-M   'P 1'
#
loop_
_entity.id
_entity.type
_entity.pdbx_description
1 polymer ?
#
loop_
_entity_poly.entity_id
_entity_poly.type
_entity_poly.pdbx_seq_one_letter_code
_entity_poly.pdbx_strand_id
1 'polypeptide(L)'
;MADGKDKSKGVEVAFEILEEEIDIAINDLSERIAELSKQQEFEKAKALIEVGQKVKEYKEKVIALKKKWQEIFEREEIRNETFETSTQKNDDELINSESVQRVIKKAKERLKKGMRTPKEEYVIPILESLIELGGKGEIGQVLKRVYEKMKVKLTWYDMQKLPSSGEIRWENAAQWVRFDLVRQGFLSDNSPRGIWEITEKGREYYNRLLKK
;
A
#
# COMPACT_ATOMS: atom_id res chain seq x y z
N MET A 1 27.94 -2.70 -10.81
CA MET A 1 27.60 -3.68 -9.74
C MET A 1 26.62 -3.10 -8.71
N ALA A 2 25.59 -2.33 -9.13
CA ALA A 2 24.63 -1.69 -8.23
C ALA A 2 23.26 -2.40 -8.15
N ASP A 3 23.02 -3.40 -9.02
CA ASP A 3 21.69 -4.02 -9.21
C ASP A 3 21.36 -5.14 -8.19
N GLY A 4 22.37 -5.69 -7.49
CA GLY A 4 22.17 -6.74 -6.47
C GLY A 4 21.77 -6.22 -5.09
N LYS A 5 22.33 -5.07 -4.68
CA LYS A 5 22.14 -4.47 -3.35
C LYS A 5 20.71 -3.93 -3.14
N ASP A 6 20.07 -3.48 -4.23
CA ASP A 6 18.67 -3.01 -4.21
C ASP A 6 17.67 -4.18 -4.11
N LYS A 7 17.99 -5.33 -4.71
CA LYS A 7 17.15 -6.53 -4.68
C LYS A 7 17.14 -7.23 -3.31
N SER A 8 18.28 -7.26 -2.60
CA SER A 8 18.36 -7.85 -1.24
C SER A 8 17.50 -7.09 -0.23
N LYS A 9 17.59 -5.75 -0.23
CA LYS A 9 16.73 -4.88 0.60
C LYS A 9 15.25 -5.04 0.28
N GLY A 10 14.90 -5.24 -0.99
CA GLY A 10 13.52 -5.50 -1.39
C GLY A 10 12.93 -6.77 -0.78
N VAL A 11 13.73 -7.84 -0.63
CA VAL A 11 13.28 -9.11 -0.04
C VAL A 11 13.18 -9.02 1.48
N GLU A 12 14.11 -8.32 2.14
CA GLU A 12 14.02 -8.06 3.59
C GLU A 12 12.74 -7.30 3.97
N VAL A 13 12.42 -6.27 3.19
CA VAL A 13 11.17 -5.52 3.33
C VAL A 13 9.94 -6.42 3.08
N ALA A 14 10.02 -7.37 2.15
CA ALA A 14 8.92 -8.32 1.91
C ALA A 14 8.70 -9.29 3.09
N PHE A 15 9.76 -9.68 3.80
CA PHE A 15 9.64 -10.47 5.03
C PHE A 15 8.97 -9.67 6.16
N GLU A 16 9.32 -8.40 6.33
CA GLU A 16 8.70 -7.53 7.35
C GLU A 16 7.20 -7.30 7.09
N ILE A 17 6.84 -7.08 5.83
CA ILE A 17 5.45 -7.00 5.36
C ILE A 17 4.69 -8.29 5.74
N LEU A 18 5.29 -9.45 5.47
CA LEU A 18 4.67 -10.74 5.74
C LEU A 18 4.50 -10.99 7.25
N GLU A 19 5.49 -10.62 8.07
CA GLU A 19 5.40 -10.70 9.53
C GLU A 19 4.25 -9.82 10.08
N GLU A 20 4.10 -8.59 9.57
CA GLU A 20 3.02 -7.67 9.97
C GLU A 20 1.62 -8.21 9.60
N GLU A 21 1.46 -8.82 8.42
CA GLU A 21 0.17 -9.44 8.06
C GLU A 21 -0.16 -10.67 8.90
N ILE A 22 0.84 -11.46 9.27
CA ILE A 22 0.63 -12.59 10.18
C ILE A 22 0.18 -12.07 11.55
N ASP A 23 0.74 -10.97 12.05
CA ASP A 23 0.29 -10.33 13.29
C ASP A 23 -1.14 -9.79 13.20
N ILE A 24 -1.52 -9.18 12.07
CA ILE A 24 -2.91 -8.76 11.84
C ILE A 24 -3.85 -9.98 11.88
N ALA A 25 -3.48 -11.08 11.23
CA ALA A 25 -4.29 -12.31 11.25
C ALA A 25 -4.42 -12.89 12.68
N ILE A 26 -3.36 -12.83 13.49
CA ILE A 26 -3.40 -13.26 14.90
C ILE A 26 -4.34 -12.36 15.72
N ASN A 27 -4.32 -11.05 15.50
CA ASN A 27 -5.20 -10.10 16.18
C ASN A 27 -6.67 -10.32 15.78
N ASP A 28 -6.98 -10.46 14.49
CA ASP A 28 -8.33 -10.78 14.00
C ASP A 28 -8.87 -12.09 14.61
N LEU A 29 -8.02 -13.12 14.72
CA LEU A 29 -8.36 -14.37 15.39
C LEU A 29 -8.63 -14.14 16.88
N SER A 30 -7.81 -13.33 17.55
CA SER A 30 -7.97 -13.01 18.97
C SER A 30 -9.29 -12.27 19.25
N GLU A 31 -9.68 -11.32 18.39
CA GLU A 31 -10.97 -10.63 18.49
C GLU A 31 -12.15 -11.58 18.32
N ARG A 32 -12.09 -12.48 17.32
CA ARG A 32 -13.14 -13.50 17.11
C ARG A 32 -13.22 -14.50 18.26
N ILE A 33 -12.09 -14.92 18.81
CA ILE A 33 -12.04 -15.79 20.00
C ILE A 33 -12.70 -15.08 21.17
N ALA A 34 -12.40 -13.80 21.40
CA ALA A 34 -13.02 -13.01 22.47
C ALA A 34 -14.53 -12.90 22.29
N GLU A 35 -15.00 -12.67 21.06
CA GLU A 35 -16.43 -12.57 20.76
C GLU A 35 -17.16 -13.91 20.97
N LEU A 36 -16.62 -15.02 20.45
CA LEU A 36 -17.19 -16.35 20.66
C LEU A 36 -17.19 -16.75 22.14
N SER A 37 -16.17 -16.35 22.89
CA SER A 37 -16.09 -16.59 24.33
C SER A 37 -17.18 -15.82 25.09
N LYS A 38 -17.46 -14.56 24.71
CA LYS A 38 -18.59 -13.78 25.26
C LYS A 38 -19.94 -14.42 24.96
N GLN A 39 -20.08 -14.97 23.75
CA GLN A 39 -21.29 -15.69 23.31
C GLN A 39 -21.40 -17.09 23.91
N GLN A 40 -20.45 -17.51 24.76
CA GLN A 40 -20.37 -18.86 25.36
C GLN A 40 -20.24 -20.00 24.32
N GLU A 41 -19.83 -19.67 23.09
CA GLU A 41 -19.55 -20.65 22.03
C GLU A 41 -18.13 -21.23 22.18
N PHE A 42 -17.85 -21.86 23.32
CA PHE A 42 -16.51 -22.27 23.72
C PHE A 42 -15.84 -23.29 22.77
N GLU A 43 -16.62 -24.19 22.17
CA GLU A 43 -16.09 -25.16 21.19
C GLU A 43 -15.56 -24.46 19.92
N LYS A 44 -16.28 -23.44 19.42
CA LYS A 44 -15.83 -22.66 18.26
C LYS A 44 -14.64 -21.78 18.63
N ALA A 45 -14.65 -21.17 19.82
CA ALA A 45 -13.52 -20.40 20.34
C ALA A 45 -12.25 -21.26 20.44
N LYS A 46 -12.37 -22.49 20.96
CA LYS A 46 -11.27 -23.46 21.06
C LYS A 46 -10.71 -23.82 19.68
N ALA A 47 -11.56 -24.08 18.69
CA ALA A 47 -11.12 -24.33 17.31
C ALA A 47 -10.31 -23.15 16.73
N LEU A 48 -10.72 -21.90 17.01
CA LEU A 48 -9.96 -20.73 16.58
C LEU A 48 -8.64 -20.54 17.33
N ILE A 49 -8.57 -20.93 18.61
CA ILE A 49 -7.31 -20.93 19.38
C ILE A 49 -6.29 -21.87 18.72
N GLU A 50 -6.70 -23.07 18.33
CA GLU A 50 -5.81 -24.03 17.64
C GLU A 50 -5.30 -23.47 16.30
N VAL A 51 -6.16 -22.77 15.56
CA VAL A 51 -5.75 -22.08 14.33
C VAL A 51 -4.75 -20.97 14.65
N GLY A 52 -5.01 -20.14 15.67
CA GLY A 52 -4.12 -19.06 16.09
C GLY A 52 -2.73 -19.57 16.51
N GLN A 53 -2.67 -20.71 17.19
CA GLN A 53 -1.40 -21.37 17.53
C GLN A 53 -0.61 -21.77 16.28
N LYS A 54 -1.25 -22.41 15.29
CA LYS A 54 -0.60 -22.77 14.02
C LYS A 54 -0.09 -21.55 13.25
N VAL A 55 -0.86 -20.45 13.25
CA VAL A 55 -0.46 -19.19 12.61
C VAL A 55 0.77 -18.60 13.32
N LYS A 56 0.80 -18.64 14.66
CA LYS A 56 1.96 -18.20 15.44
C LYS A 56 3.21 -19.03 15.16
N GLU A 57 3.09 -20.36 15.10
CA GLU A 57 4.21 -21.23 14.71
C GLU A 57 4.73 -20.91 13.30
N TYR A 58 3.82 -20.60 12.37
CA TYR A 58 4.22 -20.19 11.03
C TYR A 58 4.95 -18.84 11.04
N LYS A 59 4.54 -17.90 11.90
CA LYS A 59 5.26 -16.64 12.11
C LYS A 59 6.73 -16.88 12.49
N GLU A 60 6.98 -17.78 13.43
CA GLU A 60 8.33 -18.12 13.87
C GLU A 60 9.17 -18.71 12.71
N LYS A 61 8.56 -19.51 11.83
CA LYS A 61 9.23 -20.01 10.61
C LYS A 61 9.57 -18.88 9.63
N VAL A 62 8.68 -17.90 9.47
CA VAL A 62 8.93 -16.71 8.63
C VAL A 62 10.09 -15.89 9.18
N ILE A 63 10.12 -15.64 10.49
CA ILE A 63 11.23 -14.94 11.16
C ILE A 63 12.55 -15.70 10.95
N ALA A 64 12.53 -17.02 11.12
CA ALA A 64 13.71 -17.86 10.90
C ALA A 64 14.18 -17.83 9.43
N LEU A 65 13.25 -17.76 8.47
CA LEU A 65 13.58 -17.62 7.04
C LEU A 65 14.15 -16.24 6.72
N LYS A 66 13.60 -15.16 7.31
CA LYS A 66 14.17 -13.81 7.21
C LYS A 66 15.62 -13.79 7.69
N LYS A 67 15.89 -14.40 8.86
CA LYS A 67 17.25 -14.49 9.40
C LYS A 67 18.20 -15.24 8.46
N LYS A 68 17.78 -16.40 7.95
CA LYS A 68 18.57 -17.16 6.95
C LYS A 68 18.83 -16.36 5.67
N TRP A 69 17.86 -15.56 5.24
CA TRP A 69 18.01 -14.68 4.08
C TRP A 69 19.06 -13.60 4.34
N GLN A 70 19.05 -12.97 5.52
CA GLN A 70 20.05 -11.99 5.93
C GLN A 70 21.46 -12.61 5.95
N GLU A 71 21.62 -13.81 6.53
CA GLU A 71 22.90 -14.54 6.59
C GLU A 71 23.50 -14.83 5.19
N ILE A 72 22.67 -15.02 4.15
CA ILE A 72 23.14 -15.24 2.77
C ILE A 72 23.81 -14.00 2.20
N PHE A 73 23.29 -12.80 2.51
CA PHE A 73 23.80 -11.53 1.98
C PHE A 73 24.87 -10.88 2.89
N GLU A 74 24.88 -11.17 4.19
CA GLU A 74 26.03 -10.89 5.07
C GLU A 74 27.28 -11.67 4.63
N ARG A 75 27.11 -12.87 4.03
CA ARG A 75 28.22 -13.64 3.44
C ARG A 75 28.79 -13.06 2.13
N GLU A 76 28.05 -12.21 1.41
CA GLU A 76 28.58 -11.51 0.23
C GLU A 76 29.47 -10.32 0.60
N GLU A 77 29.27 -9.72 1.78
CA GLU A 77 30.11 -8.63 2.30
C GLU A 77 31.51 -9.13 2.72
N ILE A 78 31.63 -10.33 3.28
CA ILE A 78 32.93 -10.94 3.65
C ILE A 78 33.83 -11.19 2.41
N ARG A 79 33.25 -11.39 1.21
CA ARG A 79 34.05 -11.68 0.00
C ARG A 79 34.67 -10.42 -0.63
N ASN A 80 34.15 -9.23 -0.30
CA ASN A 80 34.60 -7.97 -0.87
C ASN A 80 35.39 -7.09 0.12
N GLU A 81 35.49 -7.49 1.39
CA GLU A 81 36.26 -6.82 2.45
C GLU A 81 37.69 -7.37 2.60
N THR A 82 38.46 -7.46 1.51
CA THR A 82 39.93 -7.49 1.62
C THR A 82 40.58 -6.14 1.34
N PHE A 83 39.80 -5.06 1.23
CA PHE A 83 40.34 -3.71 1.17
C PHE A 83 39.59 -2.77 2.11
N GLU A 84 40.37 -2.33 3.10
CA GLU A 84 40.19 -1.13 3.92
C GLU A 84 39.11 -1.16 5.01
N THR A 85 39.60 -1.66 6.14
CA THR A 85 39.26 -1.32 7.53
C THR A 85 38.71 0.08 7.78
N SER A 86 37.95 0.14 8.88
CA SER A 86 37.56 1.30 9.70
C SER A 86 36.49 2.21 9.11
N THR A 87 35.26 2.11 9.63
CA THR A 87 34.78 2.99 10.72
C THR A 87 33.48 2.42 11.30
N GLN A 88 33.55 1.89 12.52
CA GLN A 88 32.39 1.75 13.39
C GLN A 88 31.99 3.16 13.87
N LYS A 89 30.74 3.55 13.61
CA LYS A 89 29.84 4.42 14.39
C LYS A 89 28.86 5.13 13.45
N ASN A 90 27.57 5.06 13.80
CA ASN A 90 26.43 5.92 13.38
C ASN A 90 25.20 5.20 12.78
N ASP A 91 24.92 3.94 13.10
CA ASP A 91 23.70 3.26 12.62
C ASP A 91 22.40 3.84 13.25
N ASP A 92 22.46 4.34 14.48
CA ASP A 92 21.31 5.01 15.14
C ASP A 92 20.95 6.36 14.49
N GLU A 93 21.88 6.99 13.76
CA GLU A 93 21.62 8.22 13.00
C GLU A 93 20.97 7.91 11.62
N LEU A 94 21.21 6.72 11.07
CA LEU A 94 20.72 6.30 9.75
C LEU A 94 19.25 5.83 9.81
N ILE A 95 18.85 5.14 10.90
CA ILE A 95 17.47 4.69 11.16
C ILE A 95 16.52 5.89 11.32
N ASN A 96 17.03 7.01 11.86
CA ASN A 96 16.28 8.25 11.98
C ASN A 96 16.36 9.15 10.73
N SER A 97 17.05 8.69 9.67
CA SER A 97 17.09 9.42 8.41
C SER A 97 15.75 9.27 7.67
N GLU A 98 15.20 10.40 7.22
CA GLU A 98 13.89 10.45 6.55
C GLU A 98 13.75 9.50 5.35
N SER A 99 14.88 9.14 4.73
CA SER A 99 14.99 8.25 3.58
C SER A 99 14.55 6.83 3.92
N VAL A 100 14.98 6.33 5.08
CA VAL A 100 14.73 4.95 5.55
C VAL A 100 13.29 4.82 6.03
N GLN A 101 12.77 5.83 6.74
CA GLN A 101 11.37 5.93 7.15
C GLN A 101 10.40 5.93 5.95
N ARG A 102 10.77 6.56 4.83
CA ARG A 102 9.96 6.59 3.60
C ARG A 102 9.81 5.23 2.92
N VAL A 103 10.82 4.37 3.01
CA VAL A 103 10.80 3.04 2.39
C VAL A 103 9.90 2.08 3.18
N ILE A 104 10.02 2.09 4.52
CA ILE A 104 9.18 1.30 5.44
C ILE A 104 7.70 1.69 5.29
N LYS A 105 7.40 2.99 5.12
CA LYS A 105 6.04 3.47 4.91
C LYS A 105 5.42 3.02 3.58
N LYS A 106 6.19 3.02 2.49
CA LYS A 106 5.73 2.55 1.17
C LYS A 106 5.47 1.04 1.13
N ALA A 107 6.21 0.28 1.93
CA ALA A 107 6.07 -1.15 2.09
C ALA A 107 4.73 -1.53 2.74
N LYS A 108 4.38 -0.88 3.87
CA LYS A 108 3.09 -1.03 4.57
C LYS A 108 1.88 -0.68 3.71
N GLU A 109 2.00 0.26 2.78
CA GLU A 109 0.89 0.74 1.94
C GLU A 109 0.49 -0.23 0.82
N ARG A 110 1.35 -1.18 0.47
CA ARG A 110 1.09 -2.18 -0.59
C ARG A 110 0.29 -3.39 -0.10
N LEU A 111 0.01 -3.48 1.20
CA LEU A 111 -0.71 -4.58 1.83
C LEU A 111 -2.22 -4.57 1.53
N LYS A 112 -2.71 -5.77 1.17
CA LYS A 112 -4.08 -6.18 0.78
C LYS A 112 -4.52 -5.86 -0.65
N LYS A 113 -4.06 -6.65 -1.62
CA LYS A 113 -4.72 -6.78 -2.93
C LYS A 113 -6.08 -7.45 -2.73
N GLY A 114 -7.19 -6.70 -2.93
CA GLY A 114 -8.56 -7.22 -2.94
C GLY A 114 -9.52 -6.72 -1.85
N MET A 115 -9.03 -6.07 -0.78
CA MET A 115 -9.92 -5.47 0.25
C MET A 115 -10.25 -3.99 -0.01
N ARG A 116 -9.53 -3.37 -0.95
CA ARG A 116 -9.71 -1.98 -1.37
C ARG A 116 -10.21 -1.97 -2.81
N THR A 117 -10.99 -0.95 -3.13
CA THR A 117 -11.46 -0.72 -4.50
C THR A 117 -10.25 -0.66 -5.44
N PRO A 118 -10.20 -1.50 -6.49
CA PRO A 118 -9.11 -1.48 -7.45
C PRO A 118 -8.93 -0.09 -8.08
N LYS A 119 -7.68 0.28 -8.40
CA LYS A 119 -7.38 1.61 -8.95
C LYS A 119 -8.07 1.85 -10.29
N GLU A 120 -8.27 0.79 -11.07
CA GLU A 120 -8.91 0.80 -12.37
C GLU A 120 -10.36 1.30 -12.29
N GLU A 121 -11.05 1.06 -11.17
CA GLU A 121 -12.44 1.50 -10.94
C GLU A 121 -12.56 3.03 -10.81
N TYR A 122 -11.47 3.74 -10.51
CA TYR A 122 -11.47 5.21 -10.37
C TYR A 122 -11.29 5.93 -11.71
N VAL A 123 -10.83 5.23 -12.76
CA VAL A 123 -10.49 5.86 -14.05
C VAL A 123 -11.71 6.52 -14.70
N ILE A 124 -12.82 5.79 -14.85
CA ILE A 124 -14.04 6.30 -15.46
C ILE A 124 -14.64 7.45 -14.62
N PRO A 125 -14.84 7.30 -13.29
CA PRO A 125 -15.37 8.38 -12.45
C PRO A 125 -14.55 9.67 -12.48
N ILE A 126 -13.21 9.60 -12.54
CA ILE A 126 -12.35 10.78 -12.62
C ILE A 126 -12.52 11.51 -13.96
N LEU A 127 -12.44 10.77 -15.08
CA LEU A 127 -12.56 11.36 -16.41
C LEU A 127 -13.96 11.95 -16.62
N GLU A 128 -15.00 11.22 -16.24
CA GLU A 128 -16.39 11.67 -16.33
C GLU A 128 -16.62 12.94 -15.51
N SER A 129 -16.13 12.98 -14.26
CA SER A 129 -16.28 14.16 -13.38
C SER A 129 -15.63 15.42 -13.98
N LEU A 130 -14.47 15.27 -14.64
CA LEU A 130 -13.81 16.39 -15.33
C LEU A 130 -14.59 16.83 -16.58
N ILE A 131 -15.14 15.90 -17.34
CA ILE A 131 -15.97 16.21 -18.51
C ILE A 131 -17.24 16.97 -18.09
N GLU A 132 -17.94 16.51 -17.05
CA GLU A 132 -19.12 17.16 -16.47
C GLU A 132 -18.81 18.57 -15.94
N LEU A 133 -17.58 18.80 -15.50
CA LEU A 133 -17.08 20.09 -15.05
C LEU A 133 -16.64 21.02 -16.20
N GLY A 134 -16.88 20.65 -17.46
CA GLY A 134 -16.47 21.44 -18.62
C GLY A 134 -15.01 21.25 -19.01
N GLY A 135 -14.35 20.20 -18.50
CA GLY A 135 -12.97 19.82 -18.81
C GLY A 135 -11.95 20.13 -17.73
N LYS A 136 -12.29 20.97 -16.75
CA LYS A 136 -11.38 21.36 -15.66
C LYS A 136 -12.15 21.61 -14.38
N GLY A 137 -11.54 21.33 -13.23
CA GLY A 137 -12.16 21.63 -11.94
C GLY A 137 -11.18 21.60 -10.77
N GLU A 138 -11.58 22.25 -9.69
CA GLU A 138 -10.86 22.20 -8.42
C GLU A 138 -10.86 20.78 -7.85
N ILE A 139 -9.74 20.38 -7.25
CA ILE A 139 -9.54 19.03 -6.71
C ILE A 139 -10.72 18.62 -5.79
N GLY A 140 -11.13 19.48 -4.87
CA GLY A 140 -12.24 19.19 -3.95
C GLY A 140 -13.57 18.95 -4.69
N GLN A 141 -13.85 19.72 -5.74
CA GLN A 141 -15.07 19.57 -6.55
C GLN A 141 -15.04 18.30 -7.40
N VAL A 142 -13.87 17.93 -7.93
CA VAL A 142 -13.68 16.69 -8.69
C VAL A 142 -13.83 15.49 -7.77
N LEU A 143 -13.12 15.48 -6.64
CA LEU A 143 -13.20 14.39 -5.65
C LEU A 143 -14.62 14.19 -5.14
N LYS A 144 -15.37 15.26 -4.85
CA LYS A 144 -16.77 15.16 -4.46
C LYS A 144 -17.62 14.42 -5.49
N ARG A 145 -17.45 14.70 -6.79
CA ARG A 145 -18.18 13.99 -7.86
C ARG A 145 -17.72 12.54 -8.01
N VAL A 146 -16.41 12.29 -7.91
CA VAL A 146 -15.85 10.92 -7.92
C VAL A 146 -16.45 10.10 -6.78
N TYR A 147 -16.54 10.67 -5.57
CA TYR A 147 -17.19 10.01 -4.44
C TYR A 147 -18.63 9.63 -4.73
N GLU A 148 -19.45 10.55 -5.24
CA GLU A 148 -20.86 10.27 -5.54
C GLU A 148 -21.03 9.12 -6.54
N LYS A 149 -20.13 9.02 -7.53
CA LYS A 149 -20.11 7.95 -8.54
C LYS A 149 -19.60 6.62 -7.99
N MET A 150 -18.74 6.65 -6.97
CA MET A 150 -18.06 5.46 -6.45
C MET A 150 -18.58 4.96 -5.11
N LYS A 151 -19.38 5.73 -4.36
CA LYS A 151 -19.76 5.43 -2.97
C LYS A 151 -20.35 4.04 -2.73
N VAL A 152 -20.97 3.44 -3.75
CA VAL A 152 -21.54 2.06 -3.67
C VAL A 152 -20.46 0.99 -3.87
N LYS A 153 -19.35 1.31 -4.55
CA LYS A 153 -18.21 0.42 -4.79
C LYS A 153 -17.13 0.54 -3.72
N LEU A 154 -17.02 1.71 -3.07
CA LEU A 154 -16.03 1.96 -2.03
C LEU A 154 -16.22 1.01 -0.84
N THR A 155 -15.13 0.38 -0.41
CA THR A 155 -15.17 -0.52 0.74
C THR A 155 -14.99 0.25 2.05
N TRP A 156 -15.29 -0.40 3.17
CA TRP A 156 -15.02 0.18 4.49
C TRP A 156 -13.54 0.59 4.68
N TYR A 157 -12.60 -0.17 4.11
CA TYR A 157 -11.17 0.17 4.16
C TYR A 157 -10.83 1.46 3.40
N ASP A 158 -11.53 1.74 2.30
CA ASP A 158 -11.32 2.93 1.49
C ASP A 158 -11.77 4.21 2.21
N MET A 159 -12.66 4.08 3.19
CA MET A 159 -13.23 5.18 3.97
C MET A 159 -12.40 5.54 5.22
N GLN A 160 -11.38 4.74 5.54
CA GLN A 160 -10.51 5.04 6.68
C GLN A 160 -9.54 6.19 6.37
N LYS A 161 -9.10 6.88 7.42
CA LYS A 161 -8.03 7.87 7.32
C LYS A 161 -6.66 7.22 7.22
N LEU A 162 -5.76 7.87 6.50
CA LEU A 162 -4.35 7.52 6.48
C LEU A 162 -3.70 7.99 7.81
N PRO A 163 -3.00 7.11 8.54
CA PRO A 163 -2.34 7.47 9.79
C PRO A 163 -1.35 8.63 9.67
N SER A 164 -0.78 8.83 8.48
CA SER A 164 0.27 9.84 8.28
C SER A 164 -0.21 11.23 7.86
N SER A 165 -1.29 11.34 7.10
CA SER A 165 -1.77 12.61 6.55
C SER A 165 -3.16 13.00 7.06
N GLY A 166 -3.91 12.06 7.64
CA GLY A 166 -5.31 12.26 8.02
C GLY A 166 -6.29 12.27 6.84
N GLU A 167 -5.80 12.23 5.59
CA GLU A 167 -6.61 12.13 4.38
C GLU A 167 -7.36 10.80 4.31
N ILE A 168 -8.51 10.79 3.65
CA ILE A 168 -9.26 9.56 3.45
C ILE A 168 -8.57 8.71 2.38
N ARG A 169 -8.46 7.40 2.62
CA ARG A 169 -7.71 6.45 1.79
C ARG A 169 -8.15 6.43 0.33
N TRP A 170 -9.45 6.57 0.03
CA TRP A 170 -9.97 6.61 -1.33
C TRP A 170 -9.60 7.90 -2.08
N GLU A 171 -9.53 9.04 -1.38
CA GLU A 171 -9.11 10.31 -1.98
C GLU A 171 -7.66 10.23 -2.42
N ASN A 172 -6.79 9.67 -1.57
CA ASN A 172 -5.40 9.41 -1.90
C ASN A 172 -5.27 8.43 -3.09
N ALA A 173 -6.09 7.38 -3.13
CA ALA A 173 -6.13 6.47 -4.28
C ALA A 173 -6.53 7.18 -5.58
N ALA A 174 -7.53 8.07 -5.55
CA ALA A 174 -7.94 8.87 -6.69
C ALA A 174 -6.83 9.82 -7.17
N GLN A 175 -6.07 10.43 -6.24
CA GLN A 175 -4.89 11.25 -6.57
C GLN A 175 -3.80 10.43 -7.28
N TRP A 176 -3.54 9.19 -6.84
CA TRP A 176 -2.63 8.28 -7.52
C TRP A 176 -3.09 7.92 -8.93
N VAL A 177 -4.38 7.64 -9.11
CA VAL A 177 -4.94 7.36 -10.44
C VAL A 177 -4.83 8.59 -11.34
N ARG A 178 -5.07 9.79 -10.82
CA ARG A 178 -4.80 11.03 -11.56
C ARG A 178 -3.34 11.15 -11.98
N PHE A 179 -2.39 10.85 -11.10
CA PHE A 179 -0.97 10.85 -11.45
C PHE A 179 -0.67 9.90 -12.62
N ASP A 180 -1.22 8.69 -12.58
CA ASP A 180 -1.06 7.70 -13.65
C ASP A 180 -1.72 8.17 -14.97
N LEU A 181 -2.88 8.83 -14.90
CA LEU A 181 -3.57 9.39 -16.07
C LEU A 181 -2.80 10.57 -16.69
N VAL A 182 -2.15 11.41 -15.88
CA VAL A 182 -1.26 12.47 -16.39
C VAL A 182 -0.06 11.89 -17.10
N ARG A 183 0.60 10.87 -16.53
CA ARG A 183 1.73 10.18 -17.18
C ARG A 183 1.34 9.56 -18.53
N GLN A 184 0.10 9.13 -18.68
CA GLN A 184 -0.43 8.59 -19.92
C GLN A 184 -0.92 9.68 -20.90
N GLY A 185 -0.91 10.94 -20.49
CA GLY A 185 -1.35 12.09 -21.28
C GLY A 185 -2.86 12.26 -21.38
N PHE A 186 -3.63 11.61 -20.51
CA PHE A 186 -5.10 11.73 -20.45
C PHE A 186 -5.57 12.93 -19.63
N LEU A 187 -4.79 13.32 -18.63
CA LEU A 187 -4.95 14.57 -17.87
C LEU A 187 -3.74 15.47 -18.12
N SER A 188 -3.92 16.79 -17.99
CA SER A 188 -2.88 17.78 -18.19
C SER A 188 -1.86 17.78 -17.03
N ASP A 189 -0.57 17.89 -17.35
CA ASP A 189 0.52 18.10 -16.40
C ASP A 189 0.75 19.59 -16.07
N ASN A 190 0.24 20.49 -16.92
CA ASN A 190 0.44 21.94 -16.85
C ASN A 190 -0.78 22.71 -16.28
N SER A 191 -1.67 22.03 -15.55
CA SER A 191 -2.81 22.70 -14.89
C SER A 191 -2.36 23.55 -13.68
N PRO A 192 -3.07 24.65 -13.36
CA PRO A 192 -2.82 25.43 -12.16
C PRO A 192 -2.89 24.59 -10.88
N ARG A 193 -2.15 25.01 -9.86
CA ARG A 193 -2.15 24.33 -8.56
C ARG A 193 -3.58 24.23 -8.00
N GLY A 194 -3.99 23.03 -7.61
CA GLY A 194 -5.34 22.78 -7.09
C GLY A 194 -6.40 22.52 -8.16
N ILE A 195 -6.05 22.58 -9.44
CA ILE A 195 -6.94 22.31 -10.58
C ILE A 195 -6.51 21.02 -11.28
N TRP A 196 -7.47 20.19 -11.64
CA TRP A 196 -7.30 19.08 -12.56
C TRP A 196 -7.98 19.39 -13.89
N GLU A 197 -7.38 18.96 -15.00
CA GLU A 197 -7.88 19.21 -16.34
C GLU A 197 -7.69 17.97 -17.22
N ILE A 198 -8.72 17.63 -18.00
CA ILE A 198 -8.68 16.52 -18.96
C ILE A 198 -8.14 17.02 -20.31
N THR A 199 -7.30 16.21 -20.96
CA THR A 199 -6.84 16.48 -22.33
C THR A 199 -7.82 15.95 -23.36
N GLU A 200 -7.69 16.34 -24.62
CA GLU A 200 -8.48 15.75 -25.70
C GLU A 200 -8.27 14.23 -25.81
N LYS A 201 -7.02 13.77 -25.68
CA LYS A 201 -6.66 12.35 -25.61
C LYS A 201 -7.41 11.63 -24.47
N GLY A 202 -7.59 12.29 -23.33
CA GLY A 202 -8.38 11.77 -22.21
C GLY A 202 -9.87 11.62 -22.53
N ARG A 203 -10.45 12.57 -23.26
CA ARG A 203 -11.86 12.50 -23.73
C ARG A 203 -12.06 11.37 -24.72
N GLU A 204 -11.16 11.21 -25.68
CA GLU A 204 -11.17 10.09 -26.63
C GLU A 204 -11.07 8.74 -25.91
N TYR A 205 -10.18 8.65 -24.92
CA TYR A 205 -10.02 7.45 -24.11
C TYR A 205 -11.30 7.12 -23.33
N TYR A 206 -11.92 8.11 -22.69
CA TYR A 206 -13.21 7.96 -22.02
C TYR A 206 -14.30 7.42 -22.97
N ASN A 207 -14.44 8.02 -24.16
CA ASN A 207 -15.41 7.58 -25.16
C ASN A 207 -15.15 6.14 -25.64
N ARG A 208 -13.89 5.69 -25.67
CA ARG A 208 -13.52 4.31 -26.01
C ARG A 208 -13.91 3.32 -24.92
N LEU A 209 -13.83 3.72 -23.64
CA LEU A 209 -14.24 2.88 -22.52
C LEU A 209 -15.75 2.63 -22.50
N LEU A 210 -16.57 3.58 -22.95
CA LEU A 210 -18.04 3.44 -23.01
C LEU A 210 -18.57 2.65 -24.21
N LYS A 211 -17.74 2.42 -25.23
CA LYS A 211 -18.11 1.66 -26.45
C LYS A 211 -17.83 0.16 -26.34
N LYS A 212 -17.34 -0.31 -25.20
CA LYS A 212 -17.12 -1.73 -24.88
C LYS A 212 -18.26 -2.26 -24.04
#